data_AF-A0A524LAD0-F1
#
_entry.id   AF-A0A524LAD0-F1
#
_cell.length_a   1.000
_cell.length_b   1.000
_cell.length_c   1.000
_cell.angle_alpha   90.00
_cell.angle_beta   90.00
_cell.angle_gamma   90.00
#
_symmetry.space_group_name_H-M   'P 1'
#
loop_
_entity.id
_entity.type
_entity.pdbx_description
1 polymer ?
#
loop_
_entity_poly.entity_id
_entity_poly.type
_entity_poly.pdbx_seq_one_letter_code
_entity_poly.pdbx_strand_id
1 'polypeptide(L)'
;DWESCMTMNKTWGYKTYDHEWKSETDLIHKLIDIASKGGNFLLNVGPTADGLIPNPSIERLAAMGRWMKVNNEAIYGTSASPYDQPEWGRFTKKPGKLFAHIFEWPANGQLFIPANDIDPGQVYMLADKQQTPLNTMRTGDGVVIQLPEDITDPVASVVVIAYDEGK
;
A
#
# COMPACT_ATOMS: atom_id res chain seq x y z
N ASP A 1 9.65 1.61 18.02
CA ASP A 1 8.51 0.89 17.40
C ASP A 1 7.19 1.43 17.92
N TRP A 2 6.15 1.40 17.09
CA TRP A 2 4.82 1.89 17.43
C TRP A 2 3.72 1.09 16.70
N GLU A 3 2.51 1.09 17.25
CA GLU A 3 1.34 0.43 16.69
C GLU A 3 0.14 1.37 16.71
N SER A 4 -0.62 1.39 15.61
CA SER A 4 -1.90 2.09 15.54
C SER A 4 -3.05 1.10 15.69
N CYS A 5 -3.83 1.27 16.75
CA CYS A 5 -5.04 0.49 16.97
C CYS A 5 -6.24 1.27 16.41
N MET A 6 -7.02 0.68 15.49
CA MET A 6 -8.21 1.34 14.93
C MET A 6 -9.41 0.41 14.84
N THR A 7 -10.60 1.01 14.89
CA THR A 7 -11.89 0.35 14.70
C THR A 7 -12.30 0.33 13.21
N MET A 8 -13.07 -0.67 12.78
CA MET A 8 -13.66 -0.68 11.43
C MET A 8 -14.85 0.28 11.30
N ASN A 9 -15.62 0.48 12.37
CA ASN A 9 -16.68 1.49 12.50
C ASN A 9 -16.28 2.53 13.56
N LYS A 10 -17.21 3.17 14.27
CA LYS A 10 -16.90 4.15 15.32
C LYS A 10 -16.69 3.53 16.70
N THR A 11 -16.80 2.21 16.83
CA THR A 11 -16.88 1.53 18.14
C THR A 11 -15.95 0.31 18.24
N TRP A 12 -15.48 0.01 19.45
CA TRP A 12 -14.61 -1.14 19.71
C TRP A 12 -15.42 -2.43 19.90
N GLY A 13 -16.40 -2.39 20.81
CA GLY A 13 -17.35 -3.48 20.99
C GLY A 13 -18.53 -3.35 20.01
N TYR A 14 -19.24 -4.46 19.78
CA TYR A 14 -20.41 -4.47 18.91
C TYR A 14 -21.51 -3.52 19.41
N LYS A 15 -22.00 -2.66 18.51
CA LYS A 15 -23.15 -1.79 18.72
C LYS A 15 -24.13 -1.99 17.57
N THR A 16 -25.37 -2.37 17.89
CA THR A 16 -26.41 -2.68 16.91
C THR A 16 -26.78 -1.49 16.01
N TYR A 17 -26.50 -0.27 16.44
CA TYR A 17 -26.85 0.97 15.74
C TYR A 17 -25.65 1.67 15.06
N ASP A 18 -24.42 1.16 15.20
CA ASP A 18 -23.24 1.73 14.55
C ASP A 18 -22.99 1.05 13.19
N HIS A 19 -23.46 1.71 12.14
CA HIS A 19 -23.30 1.28 10.75
C HIS A 19 -22.33 2.18 9.96
N GLU A 20 -21.57 3.04 10.64
CA GLU A 20 -20.62 3.95 10.02
C GLU A 20 -19.27 3.25 9.77
N TRP A 21 -19.30 2.28 8.86
CA TRP A 21 -18.15 1.47 8.51
C TRP A 21 -17.20 2.20 7.55
N LYS A 22 -15.90 2.15 7.87
CA LYS A 22 -14.83 2.54 6.93
C LYS A 22 -14.91 1.69 5.67
N SER A 23 -14.57 2.27 4.52
CA SER A 23 -14.53 1.54 3.25
C SER A 23 -13.31 0.62 3.18
N GLU A 24 -13.32 -0.34 2.26
CA GLU A 24 -12.13 -1.16 1.97
C GLU A 24 -10.94 -0.31 1.53
N THR A 25 -11.18 0.74 0.73
CA THR A 25 -10.16 1.71 0.30
C THR A 25 -9.51 2.40 1.50
N ASP A 26 -10.32 2.94 2.42
CA ASP A 26 -9.82 3.64 3.61
C ASP A 26 -8.97 2.71 4.48
N LEU A 27 -9.39 1.46 4.67
CA LEU A 27 -8.64 0.49 5.48
C LEU A 27 -7.32 0.07 4.84
N ILE A 28 -7.28 -0.13 3.52
CA ILE A 28 -6.04 -0.49 2.79
C ILE A 28 -5.09 0.72 2.76
N HIS A 29 -5.60 1.92 2.50
CA HIS A 29 -4.78 3.15 2.54
C HIS A 29 -4.19 3.38 3.93
N LYS A 30 -4.95 3.13 5.01
CA LYS A 30 -4.43 3.20 6.38
C LYS A 30 -3.34 2.17 6.65
N LEU A 31 -3.52 0.92 6.21
CA LEU A 31 -2.48 -0.11 6.33
C LEU A 31 -1.17 0.36 5.68
N ILE A 32 -1.26 0.87 4.44
CA ILE A 32 -0.11 1.36 3.68
C ILE A 32 0.51 2.59 4.35
N ASP A 33 -0.31 3.57 4.77
CA ASP A 33 0.16 4.79 5.44
C ASP A 33 0.90 4.48 6.74
N ILE A 34 0.38 3.56 7.56
CA ILE A 34 1.01 3.12 8.81
C ILE A 34 2.33 2.40 8.53
N ALA A 35 2.34 1.46 7.58
CA ALA A 35 3.56 0.76 7.18
C ALA A 35 4.63 1.72 6.62
N SER A 36 4.22 2.72 5.83
CA SER A 36 5.10 3.76 5.26
C SER A 36 5.76 4.63 6.33
N LYS A 37 5.21 4.64 7.54
CA LYS A 37 5.71 5.37 8.71
C LYS A 37 6.37 4.43 9.74
N GLY A 38 6.63 3.18 9.36
CA GLY A 38 7.31 2.19 10.20
C GLY A 38 6.48 1.70 11.39
N GLY A 39 5.15 1.75 11.29
CA GLY A 39 4.23 1.28 12.33
C GLY A 39 3.55 -0.03 11.99
N ASN A 40 2.97 -0.65 13.01
CA ASN A 40 2.06 -1.78 12.87
C ASN A 40 0.60 -1.32 12.87
N PHE A 41 -0.26 -2.03 12.13
CA PHE A 41 -1.68 -1.74 12.08
C PHE A 41 -2.50 -2.85 12.75
N LEU A 42 -3.09 -2.53 13.91
CA LEU A 42 -4.00 -3.41 14.63
C LEU A 42 -5.46 -3.00 14.34
N LEU A 43 -6.15 -3.80 13.52
CA LEU A 43 -7.53 -3.54 13.13
C LEU A 43 -8.51 -4.36 13.97
N ASN A 44 -9.40 -3.66 14.68
CA ASN A 44 -10.38 -4.26 15.59
C ASN A 44 -11.62 -4.82 14.87
N VAL A 45 -12.14 -5.93 15.41
CA VAL A 45 -13.48 -6.45 15.15
C VAL A 45 -14.23 -6.60 16.48
N GLY A 46 -15.49 -6.19 16.53
CA GLY A 46 -16.37 -6.38 17.68
C GLY A 46 -17.40 -7.48 17.41
N PRO A 47 -17.24 -8.70 17.94
CA PRO A 47 -18.22 -9.77 17.78
C PRO A 47 -19.56 -9.44 18.45
N THR A 48 -20.64 -10.01 17.93
CA THR A 48 -21.98 -9.95 18.55
C THR A 48 -22.02 -10.68 19.89
N ALA A 49 -23.12 -10.55 20.63
CA ALA A 49 -23.33 -11.28 21.88
C ALA A 49 -23.31 -12.81 21.69
N ASP A 50 -23.67 -13.30 20.51
CA ASP A 50 -23.61 -14.71 20.14
C ASP A 50 -22.21 -15.16 19.66
N GLY A 51 -21.22 -14.26 19.73
CA GLY A 51 -19.84 -14.53 19.32
C GLY A 51 -19.58 -14.45 17.82
N LEU A 52 -20.50 -13.91 17.03
CA LEU A 52 -20.36 -13.83 15.56
C LEU A 52 -19.64 -12.55 15.15
N ILE A 53 -18.73 -12.63 14.17
CA ILE A 53 -18.15 -11.43 13.55
C ILE A 53 -19.22 -10.81 12.62
N PRO A 54 -19.49 -9.50 12.71
CA PRO A 54 -20.46 -8.85 11.83
C PRO A 54 -20.08 -8.98 10.34
N ASN A 55 -21.06 -9.25 9.47
CA ASN A 55 -20.84 -9.37 8.02
C ASN A 55 -20.04 -8.21 7.40
N PRO A 56 -20.29 -6.92 7.74
CA PRO A 56 -19.49 -5.82 7.21
C PRO A 56 -17.99 -5.95 7.52
N SER A 57 -17.63 -6.47 8.71
CA SER A 57 -16.24 -6.74 9.07
C SER A 57 -15.65 -7.87 8.23
N ILE A 58 -16.40 -8.95 8.01
CA ILE A 58 -15.97 -10.08 7.17
C ILE A 58 -15.69 -9.62 5.73
N GLU A 59 -16.59 -8.83 5.15
CA GLU A 59 -16.45 -8.30 3.79
C GLU A 59 -15.16 -7.46 3.62
N ARG A 60 -14.88 -6.58 4.60
CA ARG A 60 -13.70 -5.71 4.60
C ARG A 60 -12.41 -6.49 4.81
N LEU A 61 -12.40 -7.44 5.75
CA LEU A 61 -11.27 -8.33 5.96
C LEU A 61 -10.99 -9.17 4.70
N ALA A 62 -12.04 -9.65 4.03
CA ALA A 62 -11.91 -10.37 2.77
C ALA A 62 -11.35 -9.47 1.65
N ALA A 63 -11.78 -8.21 1.55
CA ALA A 63 -11.24 -7.24 0.60
C ALA A 63 -9.76 -6.95 0.84
N MET A 64 -9.39 -6.61 2.09
CA MET A 64 -8.00 -6.43 2.49
C MET A 64 -7.17 -7.70 2.22
N GLY A 65 -7.72 -8.88 2.52
CA GLY A 65 -7.08 -10.16 2.25
C GLY A 65 -6.82 -10.41 0.76
N ARG A 66 -7.75 -10.04 -0.13
CA ARG A 66 -7.57 -10.13 -1.59
C ARG A 66 -6.42 -9.22 -2.05
N TRP A 67 -6.39 -7.97 -1.59
CA TRP A 67 -5.32 -7.03 -1.92
C TRP A 67 -3.96 -7.51 -1.39
N MET A 68 -3.91 -7.94 -0.13
CA MET A 68 -2.69 -8.47 0.51
C MET A 68 -2.18 -9.75 -0.17
N LYS A 69 -3.06 -10.60 -0.71
CA LYS A 69 -2.62 -11.80 -1.44
C LYS A 69 -1.69 -11.46 -2.62
N VAL A 70 -1.87 -10.30 -3.23
CA VAL A 70 -1.03 -9.80 -4.33
C VAL A 70 0.12 -8.94 -3.80
N ASN A 71 -0.18 -8.01 -2.88
CA ASN A 71 0.73 -6.91 -2.55
C ASN A 71 1.47 -7.06 -1.20
N ASN A 72 1.38 -8.22 -0.53
CA ASN A 72 1.94 -8.39 0.81
C ASN A 72 3.45 -8.12 0.91
N GLU A 73 4.23 -8.30 -0.16
CA GLU A 73 5.67 -8.04 -0.16
C GLU A 73 5.97 -6.57 0.17
N ALA A 74 5.09 -5.66 -0.24
CA ALA A 74 5.19 -4.22 0.02
C ALA A 74 4.69 -3.81 1.41
N ILE A 75 4.33 -4.76 2.28
CA ILE A 75 3.88 -4.51 3.66
C ILE A 75 4.70 -5.30 4.66
N TYR A 76 4.78 -6.63 4.51
CA TYR A 76 5.45 -7.45 5.53
C TYR A 76 6.96 -7.26 5.50
N GLY A 77 7.55 -6.91 6.64
CA GLY A 77 8.99 -6.74 6.79
C GLY A 77 9.54 -5.54 6.01
N THR A 78 8.69 -4.57 5.66
CA THR A 78 9.14 -3.27 5.17
C THR A 78 9.50 -2.34 6.34
N SER A 79 10.24 -1.28 6.03
CA SER A 79 10.52 -0.16 6.91
C SER A 79 9.84 1.12 6.40
N ALA A 80 9.89 2.16 7.23
CA ALA A 80 9.43 3.49 6.88
C ALA A 80 10.05 3.99 5.55
N SER A 81 9.29 4.84 4.85
CA SER A 81 9.74 5.58 3.67
C SER A 81 10.98 6.42 4.00
N PRO A 82 12.02 6.41 3.15
CA PRO A 82 13.12 7.36 3.24
C PRO A 82 12.80 8.72 2.58
N TYR A 83 11.65 8.83 1.89
CA TYR A 83 11.23 10.03 1.15
C TYR A 83 9.99 10.68 1.78
N ASP A 84 9.83 11.97 1.48
CA ASP A 84 8.59 12.69 1.76
C ASP A 84 7.40 12.06 1.05
N GLN A 85 6.22 12.26 1.62
CA GLN A 85 4.97 11.74 1.10
C GLN A 85 4.63 12.40 -0.25
N PRO A 86 4.48 11.63 -1.35
CA PRO A 86 3.96 12.17 -2.60
C PRO A 86 2.43 12.36 -2.54
N GLU A 87 1.89 13.23 -3.39
CA GLU A 87 0.43 13.47 -3.48
C GLU A 87 -0.32 12.21 -3.94
N TRP A 88 0.26 11.44 -4.86
CA TRP A 88 -0.38 10.27 -5.47
C TRP A 88 -0.37 9.02 -4.57
N GLY A 89 0.33 9.01 -3.42
CA GLY A 89 0.47 7.78 -2.65
C GLY A 89 1.51 7.76 -1.54
N ARG A 90 2.19 6.61 -1.37
CA ARG A 90 3.14 6.32 -0.29
C ARG A 90 4.30 5.46 -0.74
N PHE A 91 5.35 5.41 0.08
CA PHE A 91 6.45 4.48 -0.09
C PHE A 91 6.62 3.56 1.12
N THR A 92 7.05 2.34 0.87
CA THR A 92 7.65 1.47 1.89
C THR A 92 8.97 0.93 1.33
N LYS A 93 9.92 0.58 2.20
CA LYS A 93 11.24 0.12 1.76
C LYS A 93 11.59 -1.26 2.31
N LYS A 94 12.35 -2.02 1.55
CA LYS A 94 13.17 -3.16 2.00
C LYS A 94 14.60 -2.98 1.48
N PRO A 95 15.57 -3.74 2.02
CA PRO A 95 16.89 -3.81 1.42
C PRO A 95 16.80 -4.07 -0.10
N GLY A 96 17.36 -3.16 -0.90
CA GLY A 96 17.40 -3.24 -2.37
C GLY A 96 16.06 -3.06 -3.10
N LYS A 97 14.98 -2.71 -2.41
CA LYS A 97 13.65 -2.48 -3.02
C LYS A 97 12.92 -1.28 -2.42
N LEU A 98 12.43 -0.40 -3.27
CA LEU A 98 11.45 0.63 -2.93
C LEU A 98 10.10 0.22 -3.53
N PHE A 99 9.05 0.30 -2.72
CA PHE A 99 7.69 0.02 -3.16
C PHE A 99 6.92 1.34 -3.19
N ALA A 100 6.47 1.74 -4.38
CA ALA A 100 5.61 2.90 -4.61
C ALA A 100 4.15 2.44 -4.62
N HIS A 101 3.39 2.82 -3.59
CA HIS A 101 1.97 2.53 -3.47
C HIS A 101 1.17 3.69 -4.06
N ILE A 102 0.53 3.46 -5.20
CA ILE A 102 -0.21 4.45 -5.98
C ILE A 102 -1.68 4.40 -5.58
N PHE A 103 -2.17 5.43 -4.91
CA PHE A 103 -3.58 5.59 -4.54
C PHE A 103 -4.37 6.27 -5.65
N GLU A 104 -3.72 7.20 -6.36
CA GLU A 104 -4.30 7.94 -7.47
C GLU A 104 -3.46 7.69 -8.72
N TRP A 105 -4.04 6.96 -9.68
CA TRP A 105 -3.34 6.65 -10.92
C TRP A 105 -3.15 7.92 -11.76
N PRO A 106 -1.93 8.25 -12.21
CA PRO A 106 -1.69 9.47 -12.95
C PRO A 106 -2.34 9.40 -14.35
N ALA A 107 -3.11 10.43 -14.70
CA ALA A 107 -3.89 10.46 -15.94
C ALA A 107 -3.04 10.42 -17.22
N ASN A 108 -1.78 10.87 -17.16
CA ASN A 108 -0.83 10.79 -18.27
C ASN A 108 -0.06 9.47 -18.32
N GLY A 109 -0.36 8.52 -17.42
CA GLY A 109 0.34 7.24 -17.31
C GLY A 109 1.80 7.34 -16.86
N GLN A 110 2.24 8.49 -16.36
CA GLN A 110 3.62 8.71 -15.92
C GLN A 110 3.67 8.97 -14.42
N LEU A 111 4.50 8.20 -13.73
CA LEU A 111 4.74 8.35 -12.30
C LEU A 111 6.11 8.95 -12.06
N PHE A 112 6.16 10.07 -11.35
CA PHE A 112 7.42 10.64 -10.88
C PHE A 112 7.73 10.17 -9.46
N ILE A 113 8.91 9.60 -9.28
CA ILE A 113 9.48 9.17 -8.01
C ILE A 113 10.60 10.14 -7.63
N PRO A 114 10.47 10.92 -6.55
CA PRO A 114 11.48 11.89 -6.11
C PRO A 114 12.64 11.21 -5.36
N ALA A 115 13.28 10.23 -6.00
CA ALA A 115 14.35 9.42 -5.44
C ALA A 115 15.60 9.58 -6.30
N ASN A 116 16.37 10.63 -6.03
CA ASN A 116 17.59 10.96 -6.77
C ASN A 116 18.83 10.18 -6.27
N ASP A 117 18.73 9.57 -5.09
CA ASP A 117 19.77 8.77 -4.44
C ASP A 117 19.75 7.29 -4.85
N ILE A 118 18.72 6.85 -5.59
CA ILE A 118 18.63 5.48 -6.11
C ILE A 118 19.01 5.41 -7.59
N ASP A 119 19.75 4.35 -7.91
CA ASP A 119 19.95 3.89 -9.27
C ASP A 119 18.94 2.76 -9.55
N PRO A 120 17.82 3.03 -10.25
CA PRO A 120 16.84 1.99 -10.55
C PRO A 120 17.45 0.94 -11.46
N GLY A 121 17.50 -0.30 -10.98
CA GLY A 121 17.71 -1.50 -11.78
C GLY A 121 16.41 -1.88 -12.49
N GLN A 122 15.78 -2.96 -12.05
CA GLN A 122 14.48 -3.38 -12.61
C GLN A 122 13.31 -2.67 -11.93
N VAL A 123 12.42 -2.10 -12.73
CA VAL A 123 11.16 -1.50 -12.27
C VAL A 123 10.00 -2.28 -12.86
N TYR A 124 9.01 -2.67 -12.05
CA TYR A 124 7.90 -3.53 -12.47
C TYR A 124 6.66 -3.35 -11.57
N MET A 125 5.48 -3.76 -12.06
CA MET A 125 4.27 -3.82 -11.22
C MET A 125 4.34 -5.05 -10.30
N LEU A 126 4.12 -4.89 -8.99
CA LEU A 126 4.15 -6.01 -8.04
C LEU A 126 3.09 -7.09 -8.37
N ALA A 127 1.96 -6.66 -8.94
CA ALA A 127 0.89 -7.56 -9.38
C ALA A 127 1.24 -8.36 -10.66
N ASP A 128 2.24 -7.93 -11.42
CA ASP A 128 2.72 -8.66 -12.59
C ASP A 128 3.63 -9.82 -12.18
N LYS A 129 3.13 -11.04 -12.33
CA LYS A 129 3.89 -12.26 -12.03
C LYS A 129 5.08 -12.48 -12.97
N GLN A 130 5.04 -11.90 -14.17
CA GLN A 130 6.16 -11.96 -15.11
C GLN A 130 7.24 -10.91 -14.78
N GLN A 131 6.91 -9.94 -13.91
CA GLN A 131 7.78 -8.82 -13.56
C GLN A 131 8.33 -8.10 -14.80
N THR A 132 7.44 -7.86 -15.77
CA THR A 132 7.78 -7.21 -17.03
C THR A 132 8.40 -5.84 -16.74
N PRO A 133 9.63 -5.57 -17.23
CA PRO A 133 10.28 -4.29 -16.98
C PRO A 133 9.48 -3.11 -17.55
N LEU A 134 9.28 -2.09 -16.71
CA LEU A 134 8.70 -0.81 -17.10
C LEU A 134 9.78 0.13 -17.63
N ASN A 135 9.40 1.00 -18.57
CA ASN A 135 10.29 2.02 -19.08
C ASN A 135 10.51 3.10 -18.03
N THR A 136 11.78 3.42 -17.77
CA THR A 136 12.17 4.45 -16.81
C THR A 136 13.08 5.48 -17.45
N MET A 137 12.93 6.73 -17.03
CA MET A 137 13.78 7.84 -17.43
C MET A 137 14.26 8.57 -16.20
N ARG A 138 15.58 8.64 -16.00
CA ARG A 138 16.15 9.45 -14.92
C ARG A 138 16.06 10.93 -15.24
N THR A 139 15.82 11.70 -14.21
CA THR A 139 15.91 13.16 -14.21
C THR A 139 16.90 13.60 -13.13
N GLY A 140 17.21 14.89 -13.04
CA GLY A 140 18.08 15.40 -11.97
C GLY A 140 17.47 15.23 -10.57
N ASP A 141 16.15 15.13 -10.49
CA ASP A 141 15.39 15.14 -9.24
C ASP A 141 14.78 13.78 -8.89
N GLY A 142 14.98 12.75 -9.74
CA GLY A 142 14.45 11.41 -9.49
C GLY A 142 14.27 10.56 -10.75
N VAL A 143 13.19 9.78 -10.78
CA VAL A 143 12.90 8.80 -11.84
C VAL A 143 11.46 8.96 -12.31
N VAL A 144 11.25 9.09 -13.62
CA VAL A 144 9.94 8.99 -14.26
C VAL A 144 9.74 7.55 -14.74
N ILE A 145 8.62 6.95 -14.38
CA ILE A 145 8.22 5.59 -14.74
C ILE A 145 7.00 5.66 -15.65
N GLN A 146 7.07 5.01 -16.82
CA GLN A 146 5.89 4.82 -17.66
C GLN A 146 5.09 3.64 -17.12
N LEU A 147 3.87 3.91 -16.67
CA LEU A 147 2.98 2.90 -16.11
C LEU A 147 2.19 2.17 -17.21
N PRO A 148 1.85 0.87 -17.01
CA PRO A 148 1.02 0.10 -17.93
C PRO A 148 -0.48 0.40 -17.74
N GLU A 149 -1.30 0.30 -18.78
CA GLU A 149 -2.74 0.63 -18.68
C GLU A 149 -3.60 -0.49 -18.07
N ASP A 150 -3.12 -1.74 -18.10
CA ASP A 150 -3.92 -2.95 -17.86
C ASP A 150 -3.67 -3.63 -16.51
N ILE A 151 -2.54 -3.32 -15.85
CA ILE A 151 -2.16 -3.92 -14.56
C ILE A 151 -2.34 -2.88 -13.45
N THR A 152 -3.59 -2.63 -13.07
CA THR A 152 -3.96 -1.69 -12.01
C THR A 152 -4.90 -2.32 -10.99
N ASP A 153 -4.86 -1.80 -9.77
CA ASP A 153 -5.81 -2.08 -8.70
C ASP A 153 -6.51 -0.76 -8.32
N PRO A 154 -7.86 -0.73 -8.26
CA PRO A 154 -8.63 0.49 -8.02
C PRO A 154 -8.50 1.03 -6.60
N VAL A 155 -7.96 0.25 -5.66
CA VAL A 155 -7.70 0.70 -4.29
C VAL A 155 -6.28 1.21 -4.16
N ALA A 156 -5.29 0.38 -4.53
CA ALA A 156 -3.89 0.79 -4.52
C ALA A 156 -3.05 -0.14 -5.40
N SER A 157 -2.40 0.43 -6.41
CA SER A 157 -1.44 -0.29 -7.24
C SER A 157 -0.04 -0.17 -6.66
N VAL A 158 0.83 -1.17 -6.86
CA VAL A 158 2.20 -1.15 -6.32
C VAL A 158 3.22 -1.33 -7.43
N VAL A 159 4.12 -0.34 -7.56
CA VAL A 159 5.33 -0.44 -8.39
C VAL A 159 6.51 -0.79 -7.50
N VAL A 160 7.31 -1.76 -7.94
CA VAL A 160 8.58 -2.11 -7.32
C VAL A 160 9.71 -1.44 -8.09
N ILE A 161 10.61 -0.78 -7.39
CA ILE A 161 11.86 -0.26 -7.91
C ILE A 161 12.98 -1.01 -7.21
N ALA A 162 13.57 -1.99 -7.90
CA ALA A 162 14.77 -2.67 -7.43
C ALA A 162 15.99 -1.77 -7.69
N TYR A 163 16.92 -1.73 -6.74
CA TYR A 163 18.17 -0.99 -6.88
C TYR A 163 19.28 -1.70 -6.11
N ASP A 164 20.51 -1.49 -6.55
CA ASP A 164 21.67 -1.98 -5.82
C ASP A 164 21.92 -1.09 -4.60
N GLU A 165 21.90 -1.69 -3.41
CA GLU A 165 22.48 -1.07 -2.23
C GLU A 165 24.00 -1.15 -2.41
N GLY A 166 24.59 -0.10 -2.98
CA GLY A 166 26.05 0.01 -3.06
C GLY A 166 26.68 -0.36 -1.71
N LYS A 167 27.73 -1.20 -1.76
CA LYS A 167 28.51 -1.58 -0.57
C LYS A 167 29.10 -0.39 0.14
#